data_AF-A0A2E5CCW0-F1
#
_entry.id   AF-A0A2E5CCW0-F1
#
_cell.length_a   1.000
_cell.length_b   1.000
_cell.length_c   1.000
_cell.angle_alpha   90.00
_cell.angle_beta   90.00
_cell.angle_gamma   90.00
#
_symmetry.space_group_name_H-M   'P 1'
#
loop_
_entity.id
_entity.type
_entity.pdbx_description
1 polymer ?
#
loop_
_entity_poly.entity_id
_entity_poly.type
_entity_poly.pdbx_seq_one_letter_code
_entity_poly.pdbx_strand_id
1 'polypeptide(L)'
;MYLLRNATLADLEDLYELSSKVTFINLPHNKNMIEQKIIKSERSFKSPSKDLSENYYIFVLEDHKSKKVVGVSMIHAQHGTENEPHFFLRVSQERKYSETINTGFTHGKLKLGLETDGPTEIGGLVIHPEYRGTGEKLGKQISFVRFLYMAMHPKRFKKEVHSELMPPFDQEGKAPLWEAIGRRFMAMEYDEADILSRNNKEFILNLFPSENIYMTLLPMEARNAVGNVGQDTLPVKAMLEKIGFKYINEVDPFDGGPHYRCDLKEIRPIKNRLLKEIKFSEGLGETRPYLIELKSEDYDFSAQLVYGLDKDDALYLTPEFKNELTLNTKGKVHAIEL
;
A
#
# COMPACT_ATOMS: atom_id res chain seq x y z
N MET A 1 3.20 -4.07 -23.72
CA MET A 1 1.82 -4.25 -23.23
C MET A 1 1.93 -4.86 -21.86
N TYR A 2 1.19 -4.32 -20.88
CA TYR A 2 1.29 -4.80 -19.51
C TYR A 2 -0.05 -5.34 -19.05
N LEU A 3 0.00 -6.48 -18.39
CA LEU A 3 -1.15 -7.13 -17.78
C LEU A 3 -1.04 -7.01 -16.28
N LEU A 4 -2.10 -6.51 -15.66
CA LEU A 4 -2.27 -6.59 -14.23
C LEU A 4 -3.04 -7.87 -13.93
N ARG A 5 -2.58 -8.67 -12.98
CA ARG A 5 -3.25 -9.92 -12.60
C ARG A 5 -2.92 -10.32 -11.18
N ASN A 6 -3.65 -11.29 -10.63
CA ASN A 6 -3.21 -11.92 -9.38
C ASN A 6 -1.87 -12.64 -9.59
N ALA A 7 -1.05 -12.66 -8.54
CA ALA A 7 0.16 -13.48 -8.50
C ALA A 7 -0.20 -14.97 -8.49
N THR A 8 0.72 -15.77 -9.03
CA THR A 8 0.70 -17.23 -9.06
C THR A 8 2.05 -17.79 -8.64
N LEU A 9 2.14 -19.08 -8.32
CA LEU A 9 3.43 -19.71 -7.96
C LEU A 9 4.49 -19.62 -9.06
N ALA A 10 4.09 -19.46 -10.32
CA ALA A 10 5.02 -19.25 -11.44
C ALA A 10 5.78 -17.91 -11.34
N ASP A 11 5.25 -16.94 -10.59
CA ASP A 11 5.84 -15.60 -10.43
C ASP A 11 6.88 -15.56 -9.28
N LEU A 12 7.12 -16.67 -8.58
CA LEU A 12 7.95 -16.70 -7.36
C LEU A 12 9.36 -16.16 -7.59
N GLU A 13 10.03 -16.54 -8.69
CA GLU A 13 11.40 -16.08 -8.96
C GLU A 13 11.45 -14.59 -9.26
N ASP A 14 10.52 -14.07 -10.08
CA ASP A 14 10.46 -12.66 -10.41
C ASP A 14 10.12 -11.81 -9.18
N LEU A 15 9.21 -12.29 -8.32
CA LEU A 15 8.89 -11.63 -7.05
C LEU A 15 10.06 -11.66 -6.06
N TYR A 16 10.81 -12.77 -6.03
CA TYR A 16 12.04 -12.85 -5.25
C TYR A 16 13.10 -11.88 -5.76
N GLU A 17 13.27 -11.74 -7.08
CA GLU A 17 14.14 -10.73 -7.67
C GLU A 17 13.69 -9.30 -7.30
N LEU A 18 12.40 -8.99 -7.45
CA LEU A 18 11.83 -7.68 -7.11
C LEU A 18 12.03 -7.32 -5.63
N SER A 19 11.87 -8.29 -4.73
CA SER A 19 12.06 -8.08 -3.28
C SER A 19 13.49 -7.67 -2.91
N SER A 20 14.48 -7.94 -3.77
CA SER A 20 15.87 -7.47 -3.56
C SER A 20 16.06 -5.99 -3.88
N LYS A 21 15.13 -5.37 -4.61
CA LYS A 21 15.28 -4.00 -5.14
C LYS A 21 14.82 -2.92 -4.16
N VAL A 22 14.00 -3.27 -3.17
CA VAL A 22 13.48 -2.36 -2.15
C VAL A 22 13.29 -3.15 -0.87
N THR A 23 13.81 -2.65 0.25
CA THR A 23 13.49 -3.21 1.57
C THR A 23 12.04 -2.87 1.91
N PHE A 24 11.17 -3.87 1.93
CA PHE A 24 9.77 -3.72 2.30
C PHE A 24 9.36 -4.88 3.19
N ILE A 25 8.83 -4.60 4.38
CA ILE A 25 8.39 -5.61 5.37
C ILE A 25 7.34 -6.54 4.74
N ASN A 26 6.47 -5.95 3.92
CA ASN A 26 5.37 -6.63 3.25
C ASN A 26 5.80 -7.58 2.11
N LEU A 27 7.00 -7.42 1.53
CA LEU A 27 7.57 -8.34 0.54
C LEU A 27 9.05 -8.61 0.88
N PRO A 28 9.31 -9.41 1.94
CA PRO A 28 10.67 -9.63 2.40
C PRO A 28 11.45 -10.44 1.38
N HIS A 29 12.77 -10.22 1.29
CA HIS A 29 13.68 -10.99 0.45
C HIS A 29 13.93 -12.40 1.02
N ASN A 30 12.85 -13.17 1.14
CA ASN A 30 12.81 -14.52 1.67
C ASN A 30 11.84 -15.36 0.82
N LYS A 31 12.41 -16.26 0.02
CA LYS A 31 11.66 -17.05 -0.96
C LYS A 31 10.52 -17.87 -0.35
N ASN A 32 10.75 -18.51 0.80
CA ASN A 32 9.72 -19.30 1.48
C ASN A 32 8.57 -18.41 1.95
N MET A 33 8.86 -17.22 2.48
CA MET A 33 7.80 -16.28 2.90
C MET A 33 6.99 -15.77 1.70
N ILE A 34 7.66 -15.45 0.59
CA ILE A 34 6.99 -15.02 -0.65
C ILE A 34 6.09 -16.15 -1.18
N GLU A 35 6.60 -17.37 -1.25
CA GLU A 35 5.82 -18.55 -1.68
C GLU A 35 4.55 -18.73 -0.83
N GLN A 36 4.68 -18.70 0.50
CA GLN A 36 3.52 -18.82 1.39
C GLN A 36 2.51 -17.69 1.19
N LYS A 37 2.98 -16.46 0.96
CA LYS A 37 2.09 -15.32 0.66
C LYS A 37 1.38 -15.49 -0.68
N ILE A 38 2.04 -16.02 -1.71
CA ILE A 38 1.41 -16.32 -3.01
C ILE A 38 0.31 -17.38 -2.82
N ILE A 39 0.58 -18.47 -2.10
CA ILE A 39 -0.41 -19.53 -1.84
C ILE A 39 -1.63 -18.97 -1.12
N LYS A 40 -1.42 -18.14 -0.08
CA LYS A 40 -2.52 -17.44 0.61
C LYS A 40 -3.27 -16.51 -0.34
N SER A 41 -2.55 -15.83 -1.23
CA SER A 41 -3.14 -14.94 -2.23
C SER A 41 -4.06 -15.67 -3.20
N GLU A 42 -3.59 -16.73 -3.85
CA GLU A 42 -4.39 -17.56 -4.76
C GLU A 42 -5.67 -18.07 -4.08
N ARG A 43 -5.54 -18.56 -2.84
CA ARG A 43 -6.71 -18.98 -2.04
C ARG A 43 -7.69 -17.82 -1.80
N SER A 44 -7.19 -16.63 -1.50
CA SER A 44 -8.01 -15.45 -1.17
C SER A 44 -8.78 -14.93 -2.38
N PHE A 45 -8.20 -14.96 -3.57
CA PHE A 45 -8.88 -14.61 -4.81
C PHE A 45 -10.04 -15.57 -5.09
N LYS A 46 -9.76 -16.89 -5.05
CA LYS A 46 -10.69 -17.97 -5.38
C LYS A 46 -11.81 -18.17 -4.35
N SER A 47 -11.45 -18.25 -3.06
CA SER A 47 -12.39 -18.53 -1.96
C SER A 47 -11.88 -17.90 -0.67
N PRO A 48 -12.12 -16.59 -0.45
CA PRO A 48 -11.63 -15.88 0.72
C PRO A 48 -12.15 -16.48 2.02
N SER A 49 -11.30 -16.48 3.04
CA SER A 49 -11.66 -16.84 4.41
C SER A 49 -12.69 -15.87 4.98
N LYS A 50 -13.52 -16.35 5.91
CA LYS A 50 -14.38 -15.48 6.73
C LYS A 50 -13.57 -14.64 7.71
N ASP A 51 -12.42 -15.18 8.12
CA ASP A 51 -11.42 -14.43 8.87
C ASP A 51 -10.62 -13.56 7.90
N LEU A 52 -10.80 -12.24 8.00
CA LEU A 52 -10.17 -11.30 7.07
C LEU A 52 -8.65 -11.25 7.25
N SER A 53 -8.10 -11.53 8.42
CA SER A 53 -6.64 -11.46 8.63
C SER A 53 -5.89 -12.57 7.89
N GLU A 54 -6.57 -13.63 7.46
CA GLU A 54 -5.99 -14.68 6.62
C GLU A 54 -5.99 -14.35 5.12
N ASN A 55 -6.69 -13.29 4.70
CA ASN A 55 -6.85 -12.95 3.29
C ASN A 55 -5.78 -11.94 2.83
N TYR A 56 -4.96 -12.37 1.89
CA TYR A 56 -3.97 -11.55 1.20
C TYR A 56 -4.31 -11.48 -0.28
N TYR A 57 -4.10 -10.36 -0.94
CA TYR A 57 -4.30 -10.23 -2.38
C TYR A 57 -3.06 -9.60 -2.98
N ILE A 58 -2.27 -10.41 -3.68
CA ILE A 58 -1.06 -9.96 -4.37
C ILE A 58 -1.37 -9.79 -5.85
N PHE A 59 -1.10 -8.60 -6.34
CA PHE A 59 -1.22 -8.23 -7.75
C PHE A 59 0.17 -8.08 -8.34
N VAL A 60 0.32 -8.51 -9.59
CA VAL A 60 1.54 -8.35 -10.35
C VAL A 60 1.27 -7.58 -11.64
N LEU A 61 2.30 -6.88 -12.11
CA LEU A 61 2.36 -6.22 -13.41
C LEU A 61 3.32 -7.03 -14.28
N GLU A 62 2.77 -7.77 -15.25
CA GLU A 62 3.55 -8.55 -16.20
C GLU A 62 3.81 -7.71 -17.46
N ASP A 63 5.07 -7.65 -17.91
CA ASP A 63 5.39 -7.21 -19.26
C ASP A 63 5.27 -8.39 -20.23
N HIS A 64 4.26 -8.35 -21.10
CA HIS A 64 4.03 -9.42 -22.08
C HIS A 64 5.19 -9.65 -23.05
N LYS A 65 6.01 -8.62 -23.31
CA LYS A 65 7.12 -8.73 -24.25
C LYS A 65 8.25 -9.57 -23.66
N SER A 66 8.61 -9.31 -22.41
CA SER A 66 9.67 -10.02 -21.70
C SER A 66 9.17 -11.27 -20.96
N LYS A 67 7.85 -11.42 -20.77
CA LYS A 67 7.23 -12.49 -19.98
C LYS A 67 7.75 -12.51 -18.54
N LYS A 68 7.93 -11.32 -17.96
CA LYS A 68 8.40 -11.12 -16.60
C LYS A 68 7.44 -10.27 -15.80
N VAL A 69 7.35 -10.57 -14.50
CA VAL A 69 6.74 -9.67 -13.52
C VAL A 69 7.71 -8.52 -13.21
N VAL A 70 7.27 -7.31 -13.50
CA VAL A 70 8.07 -6.07 -13.38
C VAL A 70 7.56 -5.15 -12.27
N GLY A 71 6.45 -5.53 -11.65
CA GLY A 71 5.85 -4.79 -10.55
C GLY A 71 4.91 -5.63 -9.70
N VAL A 72 4.74 -5.22 -8.45
CA VAL A 72 3.90 -5.90 -7.46
C VAL A 72 3.22 -4.88 -6.55
N SER A 73 2.03 -5.22 -6.08
CA SER A 73 1.36 -4.54 -4.97
C SER A 73 0.50 -5.53 -4.20
N MET A 74 0.15 -5.21 -2.96
CA MET A 74 -0.68 -6.09 -2.15
C MET A 74 -1.76 -5.37 -1.36
N ILE A 75 -2.78 -6.14 -0.99
CA ILE A 75 -3.77 -5.84 0.03
C ILE A 75 -3.69 -6.94 1.09
N HIS A 76 -3.60 -6.57 2.36
CA HIS A 76 -3.92 -7.46 3.48
C HIS A 76 -5.29 -7.07 3.98
N ALA A 77 -6.27 -7.98 3.91
CA ALA A 77 -7.67 -7.60 4.11
C ALA A 77 -7.96 -7.11 5.53
N GLN A 78 -7.17 -7.56 6.52
CA GLN A 78 -7.16 -7.00 7.86
C GLN A 78 -5.78 -7.18 8.50
N HIS A 79 -5.08 -6.06 8.72
CA HIS A 79 -3.96 -6.00 9.64
C HIS A 79 -4.49 -5.65 11.05
N GLY A 80 -3.74 -5.94 12.11
CA GLY A 80 -4.16 -5.68 13.49
C GLY A 80 -5.19 -6.69 13.99
N THR A 81 -4.73 -7.67 14.77
CA THR A 81 -5.53 -8.71 15.44
C THR A 81 -5.10 -8.84 16.90
N GLU A 82 -5.80 -9.63 17.71
CA GLU A 82 -5.36 -9.96 19.08
C GLU A 82 -3.99 -10.67 19.10
N ASN A 83 -3.72 -11.54 18.13
CA ASN A 83 -2.45 -12.27 18.04
C ASN A 83 -1.33 -11.41 17.43
N GLU A 84 -1.70 -10.47 16.56
CA GLU A 84 -0.76 -9.59 15.87
C GLU A 84 -1.34 -8.16 15.81
N PRO A 85 -1.27 -7.39 16.92
CA PRO A 85 -1.81 -6.04 16.97
C PRO A 85 -1.06 -5.08 16.04
N HIS A 86 -1.77 -4.06 15.59
CA HIS A 86 -1.20 -2.91 14.89
C HIS A 86 -0.68 -1.93 15.92
N PHE A 87 0.64 -1.71 15.95
CA PHE A 87 1.27 -0.75 16.85
C PHE A 87 1.52 0.57 16.14
N PHE A 88 1.38 1.67 16.88
CA PHE A 88 1.65 3.00 16.36
C PHE A 88 2.09 3.96 17.47
N LEU A 89 2.77 5.04 17.10
CA LEU A 89 2.96 6.20 17.96
C LEU A 89 1.99 7.30 17.56
N ARG A 90 1.08 7.65 18.48
CA ARG A 90 0.23 8.83 18.32
C ARG A 90 1.09 10.09 18.40
N VAL A 91 1.10 10.88 17.35
CA VAL A 91 1.73 12.20 17.30
C VAL A 91 0.74 13.24 17.82
N SER A 92 1.12 13.97 18.86
CA SER A 92 0.28 15.00 19.47
C SER A 92 1.12 16.19 19.95
N GLN A 93 0.46 17.25 20.42
CA GLN A 93 1.13 18.42 20.98
C GLN A 93 0.58 18.74 22.37
N GLU A 94 1.44 19.29 23.23
CA GLU A 94 1.08 19.81 24.54
C GLU A 94 1.57 21.25 24.67
N ARG A 95 0.67 22.15 25.06
CA ARG A 95 1.00 23.55 25.33
C ARG A 95 1.24 23.73 26.82
N LYS A 96 2.37 24.33 27.17
CA LYS A 96 2.70 24.75 28.54
C LYS A 96 2.91 26.24 28.55
N TYR A 97 2.45 26.89 29.60
CA TYR A 97 2.60 28.34 29.78
C TYR A 97 2.86 28.63 31.25
N SER A 98 3.80 29.54 31.51
CA SER A 98 4.10 30.05 32.84
C SER A 98 3.72 31.53 32.89
N GLU A 99 2.76 31.85 33.76
CA GLU A 99 2.33 33.23 34.00
C GLU A 99 3.46 34.08 34.59
N THR A 100 4.20 33.54 35.57
CA THR A 100 5.26 34.25 36.28
C THR A 100 6.37 34.78 35.36
N ILE A 101 6.74 34.01 34.33
CA ILE A 101 7.76 34.43 33.34
C ILE A 101 7.14 34.79 31.98
N ASN A 102 5.81 34.90 31.90
CA ASN A 102 5.04 35.24 30.70
C ASN A 102 5.54 34.52 29.42
N THR A 103 5.83 33.22 29.53
CA THR A 103 6.45 32.43 28.46
C THR A 103 5.73 31.09 28.33
N GLY A 104 5.58 30.61 27.10
CA GLY A 104 5.00 29.29 26.81
C GLY A 104 5.73 28.54 25.71
N PHE A 105 5.54 27.23 25.71
CA PHE A 105 6.13 26.30 24.76
C PHE A 105 5.06 25.32 24.27
N THR A 106 5.17 24.93 22.99
CA THR A 106 4.42 23.79 22.44
C THR A 106 5.38 22.64 22.25
N HIS A 107 5.11 21.53 22.93
CA HIS A 107 5.94 20.33 22.83
C HIS A 107 5.23 19.27 21.98
N GLY A 108 5.92 18.73 20.98
CA GLY A 108 5.49 17.50 20.30
C GLY A 108 5.64 16.31 21.24
N LYS A 109 4.70 15.36 21.16
CA LYS A 109 4.70 14.13 21.95
C LYS A 109 4.37 12.92 21.09
N LEU A 110 5.01 11.81 21.42
CA LEU A 110 4.70 10.49 20.91
C LEU A 110 4.14 9.64 22.05
N LYS A 111 3.10 8.87 21.77
CA LYS A 111 2.54 7.91 22.73
C LYS A 111 2.24 6.59 22.03
N LEU A 112 2.75 5.49 22.58
CA LEU A 112 2.46 4.16 22.07
C LEU A 112 0.98 3.84 22.20
N GLY A 113 0.40 3.35 21.11
CA GLY A 113 -0.93 2.78 21.04
C GLY A 113 -0.90 1.46 20.28
N LEU A 114 -2.01 0.72 20.39
CA LEU A 114 -2.24 -0.50 19.65
C LEU A 114 -3.70 -0.62 19.23
N GLU A 115 -3.96 -1.34 18.14
CA GLU A 115 -5.28 -1.68 17.64
C GLU A 115 -5.36 -3.17 17.28
N THR A 116 -6.32 -3.90 17.87
CA THR A 116 -6.55 -5.35 17.65
C THR A 116 -7.71 -5.65 16.72
N ASP A 117 -8.48 -4.64 16.28
CA ASP A 117 -9.44 -4.73 15.18
C ASP A 117 -9.03 -3.78 14.06
N GLY A 118 -7.85 -4.02 13.48
CA GLY A 118 -7.23 -3.07 12.58
C GLY A 118 -7.88 -2.99 11.18
N PRO A 119 -7.41 -2.03 10.38
CA PRO A 119 -7.96 -1.75 9.05
C PRO A 119 -7.47 -2.74 7.99
N THR A 120 -8.04 -2.62 6.78
CA THR A 120 -7.41 -3.21 5.58
C THR A 120 -6.12 -2.46 5.30
N GLU A 121 -5.03 -3.15 5.02
CA GLU A 121 -3.75 -2.53 4.71
C GLU A 121 -3.43 -2.67 3.22
N ILE A 122 -2.92 -1.61 2.62
CA ILE A 122 -2.35 -1.64 1.28
C ILE A 122 -0.84 -1.40 1.36
N GLY A 123 -0.06 -2.25 0.68
CA GLY A 123 1.40 -2.21 0.79
C GLY A 123 2.10 -2.89 -0.37
N GLY A 124 3.38 -3.21 -0.18
CA GLY A 124 4.19 -4.01 -1.11
C GLY A 124 4.29 -3.43 -2.52
N LEU A 125 4.17 -2.10 -2.67
CA LEU A 125 4.17 -1.42 -3.95
C LEU A 125 5.61 -1.28 -4.46
N VAL A 126 6.02 -2.18 -5.36
CA VAL A 126 7.37 -2.19 -5.94
C VAL A 126 7.27 -2.24 -7.45
N ILE A 127 8.09 -1.45 -8.12
CA ILE A 127 8.34 -1.50 -9.57
C ILE A 127 9.84 -1.67 -9.79
N HIS A 128 10.19 -2.57 -10.70
CA HIS A 128 11.57 -2.76 -11.14
C HIS A 128 12.18 -1.41 -11.58
N PRO A 129 13.40 -1.04 -11.14
CA PRO A 129 13.96 0.29 -11.41
C PRO A 129 13.94 0.71 -12.89
N GLU A 130 14.20 -0.21 -13.81
CA GLU A 130 14.19 0.05 -15.26
C GLU A 130 12.81 0.41 -15.83
N TYR A 131 11.74 0.12 -15.09
CA TYR A 131 10.35 0.39 -15.47
C TYR A 131 9.78 1.62 -14.74
N ARG A 132 10.61 2.33 -13.96
CA ARG A 132 10.21 3.58 -13.28
C ARG A 132 10.36 4.77 -14.23
N GLY A 133 9.52 5.80 -14.01
CA GLY A 133 9.60 7.05 -14.78
C GLY A 133 9.21 6.92 -16.26
N THR A 134 8.69 5.77 -16.69
CA THR A 134 8.19 5.60 -18.06
C THR A 134 6.89 6.41 -18.24
N GLY A 135 6.61 6.82 -19.48
CA GLY A 135 5.36 7.54 -19.81
C GLY A 135 4.07 6.72 -19.56
N GLU A 136 4.22 5.42 -19.33
CA GLU A 136 3.13 4.44 -19.18
C GLU A 136 2.53 4.43 -17.76
N LYS A 137 3.10 5.18 -16.81
CA LYS A 137 2.58 5.32 -15.43
C LYS A 137 2.43 3.98 -14.70
N LEU A 138 3.34 3.03 -14.92
CA LEU A 138 3.27 1.66 -14.41
C LEU A 138 3.09 1.58 -12.88
N GLY A 139 3.81 2.41 -12.11
CA GLY A 139 3.62 2.49 -10.65
C GLY A 139 2.21 2.90 -10.23
N LYS A 140 1.54 3.75 -11.01
CA LYS A 140 0.15 4.15 -10.77
C LYS A 140 -0.80 3.00 -11.12
N GLN A 141 -0.56 2.31 -12.24
CA GLN A 141 -1.34 1.13 -12.65
C GLN A 141 -1.33 0.04 -11.56
N ILE A 142 -0.15 -0.40 -11.13
CA ILE A 142 -0.02 -1.47 -10.12
C ILE A 142 -0.52 -1.03 -8.74
N SER A 143 -0.50 0.27 -8.42
CA SER A 143 -1.13 0.78 -7.20
C SER A 143 -2.66 0.75 -7.30
N PHE A 144 -3.21 1.21 -8.43
CA PHE A 144 -4.65 1.42 -8.61
C PHE A 144 -5.43 0.14 -8.84
N VAL A 145 -4.80 -0.93 -9.32
CA VAL A 145 -5.45 -2.23 -9.48
C VAL A 145 -6.05 -2.74 -8.15
N ARG A 146 -5.42 -2.40 -7.02
CA ARG A 146 -5.93 -2.72 -5.68
C ARG A 146 -7.29 -2.06 -5.44
N PHE A 147 -7.45 -0.81 -5.85
CA PHE A 147 -8.71 -0.08 -5.72
C PHE A 147 -9.78 -0.60 -6.68
N LEU A 148 -9.41 -1.02 -7.90
CA LEU A 148 -10.33 -1.69 -8.82
C LEU A 148 -10.90 -2.97 -8.17
N TYR A 149 -10.02 -3.81 -7.64
CA TYR A 149 -10.40 -5.06 -6.97
C TYR A 149 -11.26 -4.82 -5.72
N MET A 150 -10.88 -3.87 -4.87
CA MET A 150 -11.68 -3.47 -3.71
C MET A 150 -13.07 -2.95 -4.11
N ALA A 151 -13.16 -2.21 -5.21
CA ALA A 151 -14.44 -1.69 -5.69
C ALA A 151 -15.35 -2.78 -6.30
N MET A 152 -14.76 -3.87 -6.82
CA MET A 152 -15.48 -5.07 -7.24
C MET A 152 -15.97 -5.91 -6.06
N HIS A 153 -15.19 -5.96 -4.98
CA HIS A 153 -15.42 -6.85 -3.85
C HIS A 153 -15.37 -6.15 -2.48
N PRO A 154 -16.16 -5.09 -2.24
CA PRO A 154 -16.03 -4.27 -1.03
C PRO A 154 -16.28 -5.04 0.27
N LYS A 155 -17.04 -6.14 0.22
CA LYS A 155 -17.33 -7.00 1.39
C LYS A 155 -16.13 -7.87 1.83
N ARG A 156 -15.05 -7.92 1.05
CA ARG A 156 -13.83 -8.67 1.39
C ARG A 156 -12.85 -7.84 2.23
N PHE A 157 -13.21 -6.60 2.60
CA PHE A 157 -12.32 -5.63 3.22
C PHE A 157 -13.00 -4.93 4.40
N LYS A 158 -12.19 -4.33 5.29
CA LYS A 158 -12.66 -3.47 6.38
C LYS A 158 -13.14 -2.13 5.82
N LYS A 159 -13.87 -1.40 6.65
CA LYS A 159 -14.41 -0.08 6.29
C LYS A 159 -13.31 0.96 6.03
N GLU A 160 -12.17 0.84 6.71
CA GLU A 160 -11.04 1.76 6.58
C GLU A 160 -9.87 1.06 5.91
N VAL A 161 -9.21 1.77 5.00
CA VAL A 161 -7.99 1.33 4.33
C VAL A 161 -6.82 2.16 4.84
N HIS A 162 -5.73 1.48 5.16
CA HIS A 162 -4.52 1.99 5.77
C HIS A 162 -3.31 1.79 4.86
N SER A 163 -2.39 2.75 4.90
CA SER A 163 -1.09 2.67 4.24
C SER A 163 -0.04 3.28 5.14
N GLU A 164 1.01 2.52 5.41
CA GLU A 164 2.25 2.99 6.02
C GLU A 164 3.18 3.46 4.90
N LEU A 165 3.82 4.62 5.09
CA LEU A 165 4.70 5.20 4.10
C LEU A 165 6.13 5.26 4.65
N MET A 166 7.09 4.79 3.86
CA MET A 166 8.49 4.74 4.27
C MET A 166 9.01 6.13 4.69
N PRO A 167 9.63 6.22 5.89
CA PRO A 167 10.23 7.46 6.38
C PRO A 167 11.51 7.82 5.62
N PRO A 168 12.10 8.99 5.87
CA PRO A 168 13.49 9.25 5.51
C PRO A 168 14.43 8.41 6.37
N PHE A 169 15.31 7.64 5.73
CA PHE A 169 16.49 7.02 6.36
C PHE A 169 17.69 7.97 6.29
N ASP A 170 18.64 7.80 7.20
CA ASP A 170 19.90 8.53 7.15
C ASP A 170 20.85 8.01 6.04
N GLN A 171 22.04 8.60 5.94
CA GLN A 171 23.02 8.24 4.90
C GLN A 171 23.57 6.80 5.05
N GLU A 172 23.45 6.21 6.24
CA GLU A 172 23.84 4.83 6.51
C GLU A 172 22.65 3.86 6.35
N GLY A 173 21.48 4.36 5.98
CA GLY A 173 20.26 3.57 5.83
C GLY A 173 19.53 3.30 7.15
N LYS A 174 19.88 3.98 8.25
CA LYS A 174 19.25 3.80 9.56
C LYS A 174 18.06 4.71 9.74
N ALA A 175 17.08 4.24 10.53
CA ALA A 175 15.90 5.01 10.89
C ALA A 175 16.23 5.96 12.06
N PRO A 176 16.16 7.30 11.88
CA PRO A 176 16.54 8.24 12.94
C PRO A 176 15.69 8.10 14.22
N LEU A 177 14.41 7.72 14.08
CA LEU A 177 13.54 7.51 15.23
C LEU A 177 13.93 6.26 16.03
N TRP A 178 14.30 5.17 15.34
CA TRP A 178 14.78 3.94 15.97
C TRP A 178 16.00 4.19 16.85
N GLU A 179 16.99 4.90 16.32
CA GLU A 179 18.24 5.23 17.04
C GLU A 179 17.97 6.12 18.26
N ALA A 180 16.97 7.00 18.18
CA ALA A 180 16.62 7.91 19.26
C ALA A 180 15.77 7.27 20.36
N ILE A 181 14.97 6.25 20.04
CA ILE A 181 14.03 5.61 20.95
C ILE A 181 14.30 4.10 21.03
N GLY A 182 13.87 3.34 20.03
CA GLY A 182 13.82 1.87 20.07
C GLY A 182 15.13 1.21 20.50
N ARG A 183 16.25 1.58 19.87
CA ARG A 183 17.58 1.02 20.18
C ARG A 183 17.99 1.23 21.65
N ARG A 184 17.52 2.31 22.29
CA ARG A 184 17.83 2.62 23.70
C ARG A 184 17.07 1.76 24.70
N PHE A 185 15.91 1.25 24.32
CA PHE A 185 15.08 0.38 25.18
C PHE A 185 15.29 -1.10 24.88
N MET A 186 15.69 -1.43 23.65
CA MET A 186 15.75 -2.82 23.17
C MET A 186 17.17 -3.31 22.92
N ALA A 187 18.17 -2.42 22.89
CA ALA A 187 19.59 -2.74 22.69
C ALA A 187 19.86 -3.63 21.46
N MET A 188 19.09 -3.44 20.38
CA MET A 188 19.16 -4.19 19.13
C MET A 188 19.17 -3.25 17.92
N GLU A 189 19.79 -3.67 16.82
CA GLU A 189 19.79 -2.90 15.57
C GLU A 189 18.40 -2.96 14.90
N TYR A 190 18.12 -2.01 14.01
CA TYR A 190 16.81 -1.91 13.33
C TYR A 190 16.44 -3.19 12.58
N ASP A 191 17.37 -3.75 11.80
CA ASP A 191 17.13 -4.96 11.00
C ASP A 191 16.83 -6.18 11.88
N GLU A 192 17.48 -6.29 13.04
CA GLU A 192 17.24 -7.35 14.01
C GLU A 192 15.85 -7.22 14.62
N ALA A 193 15.45 -5.99 14.96
CA ALA A 193 14.15 -5.68 15.52
C ALA A 193 13.02 -5.93 14.52
N ASP A 194 13.22 -5.54 13.25
CA ASP A 194 12.27 -5.79 12.16
C ASP A 194 12.04 -7.31 11.98
N ILE A 195 13.11 -8.12 11.93
CA ILE A 195 13.00 -9.57 11.81
C ILE A 195 12.28 -10.18 13.03
N LEU A 196 12.59 -9.74 14.24
CA LEU A 196 11.97 -10.24 15.47
C LEU A 196 10.47 -9.89 15.52
N SER A 197 10.10 -8.66 15.16
CA SER A 197 8.72 -8.14 15.20
C SER A 197 7.76 -8.92 14.31
N ARG A 198 8.26 -9.56 13.25
CA ARG A 198 7.47 -10.42 12.36
C ARG A 198 6.96 -11.70 13.03
N ASN A 199 7.64 -12.17 14.08
CA ASN A 199 7.31 -13.43 14.76
C ASN A 199 6.82 -13.23 16.19
N ASN A 200 7.23 -12.14 16.85
CA ASN A 200 6.87 -11.84 18.22
C ASN A 200 6.81 -10.32 18.42
N LYS A 201 5.64 -9.78 18.77
CA LYS A 201 5.48 -8.34 19.06
C LYS A 201 5.37 -8.01 20.56
N GLU A 202 5.47 -9.01 21.44
CA GLU A 202 5.37 -8.83 22.90
C GLU A 202 6.47 -7.91 23.44
N PHE A 203 7.67 -7.97 22.85
CA PHE A 203 8.79 -7.12 23.27
C PHE A 203 8.49 -5.62 23.10
N ILE A 204 7.65 -5.25 22.12
CA ILE A 204 7.22 -3.86 21.92
C ILE A 204 6.41 -3.40 23.13
N LEU A 205 5.47 -4.21 23.61
CA LEU A 205 4.64 -3.88 24.76
C LEU A 205 5.44 -3.76 26.06
N ASN A 206 6.43 -4.64 26.24
CA ASN A 206 7.14 -4.75 27.51
C ASN A 206 8.39 -3.88 27.63
N LEU A 207 9.00 -3.49 26.51
CA LEU A 207 10.23 -2.68 26.52
C LEU A 207 10.01 -1.23 26.10
N PHE A 208 9.04 -0.95 25.22
CA PHE A 208 8.83 0.40 24.70
C PHE A 208 8.15 1.30 25.74
N PRO A 209 8.46 2.61 25.81
CA PRO A 209 7.81 3.51 26.77
C PRO A 209 6.29 3.56 26.62
N SER A 210 5.58 3.31 27.72
CA SER A 210 4.11 3.41 27.80
C SER A 210 3.61 4.85 27.95
N GLU A 211 4.45 5.74 28.46
CA GLU A 211 4.14 7.15 28.71
C GLU A 211 4.58 8.07 27.55
N ASN A 212 4.16 9.34 27.63
CA ASN A 212 4.50 10.33 26.62
C ASN A 212 6.02 10.51 26.44
N ILE A 213 6.50 10.32 25.22
CA ILE A 213 7.86 10.67 24.81
C ILE A 213 7.82 12.10 24.26
N TYR A 214 8.46 13.03 24.95
CA TYR A 214 8.56 14.41 24.50
C TYR A 214 9.58 14.53 23.37
N MET A 215 9.11 14.91 22.17
CA MET A 215 9.95 15.07 20.99
C MET A 215 11.07 16.11 21.20
N THR A 216 10.86 17.09 22.07
CA THR A 216 11.88 18.09 22.44
C THR A 216 13.17 17.46 22.99
N LEU A 217 13.09 16.26 23.58
CA LEU A 217 14.24 15.52 24.11
C LEU A 217 14.96 14.67 23.05
N LEU A 218 14.40 14.56 21.85
CA LEU A 218 14.97 13.76 20.77
C LEU A 218 15.98 14.58 19.95
N PRO A 219 16.99 13.92 19.33
CA PRO A 219 17.82 14.53 18.30
C PRO A 219 16.99 15.21 17.21
N MET A 220 17.56 16.20 16.53
CA MET A 220 16.83 16.98 15.53
C MET A 220 16.41 16.12 14.34
N GLU A 221 17.26 15.18 13.97
CA GLU A 221 17.09 14.23 12.87
C GLU A 221 15.87 13.34 13.13
N ALA A 222 15.75 12.79 14.35
CA ALA A 222 14.59 12.00 14.77
C ALA A 222 13.31 12.83 14.78
N ARG A 223 13.35 14.06 15.30
CA ARG A 223 12.19 14.97 15.26
C ARG A 223 11.71 15.26 13.85
N ASN A 224 12.65 15.45 12.92
CA ASN A 224 12.36 15.75 11.52
C ASN A 224 11.91 14.52 10.74
N ALA A 225 12.26 13.31 11.17
CA ALA A 225 11.80 12.08 10.55
C ALA A 225 10.31 11.78 10.84
N VAL A 226 9.85 12.05 12.07
CA VAL A 226 8.47 11.74 12.51
C VAL A 226 7.43 12.33 11.58
N GLY A 227 6.63 11.45 10.97
CA GLY A 227 5.48 11.82 10.15
C GLY A 227 5.85 12.31 8.75
N ASN A 228 7.14 12.28 8.39
CA ASN A 228 7.65 12.63 7.08
C ASN A 228 7.99 11.37 6.28
N VAL A 229 8.03 11.50 4.95
CA VAL A 229 8.36 10.40 4.04
C VAL A 229 9.71 10.63 3.38
N GLY A 230 10.37 9.55 2.97
CA GLY A 230 11.57 9.62 2.15
C GLY A 230 11.30 10.20 0.75
N GLN A 231 12.37 10.65 0.08
CA GLN A 231 12.28 11.28 -1.25
C GLN A 231 11.59 10.39 -2.28
N ASP A 232 11.90 9.09 -2.29
CA ASP A 232 11.32 8.11 -3.21
C ASP A 232 9.84 7.80 -2.91
N THR A 233 9.36 8.16 -1.72
CA THR A 233 7.99 7.90 -1.26
C THR A 233 7.07 9.11 -1.47
N LEU A 234 7.62 10.30 -1.75
CA LEU A 234 6.82 11.51 -2.05
C LEU A 234 5.79 11.31 -3.18
N PRO A 235 6.10 10.64 -4.31
CA PRO A 235 5.12 10.39 -5.35
C PRO A 235 3.96 9.51 -4.88
N VAL A 236 4.23 8.53 -4.01
CA VAL A 236 3.22 7.63 -3.45
C VAL A 236 2.32 8.39 -2.48
N LYS A 237 2.91 9.20 -1.59
CA LYS A 237 2.17 10.10 -0.69
C LYS A 237 1.20 10.99 -1.46
N ALA A 238 1.71 11.72 -2.46
CA ALA A 238 0.91 12.64 -3.26
C ALA A 238 -0.20 11.92 -4.05
N MET A 239 0.05 10.69 -4.50
CA MET A 239 -0.94 9.84 -5.18
C MET A 239 -2.08 9.45 -4.23
N LEU A 240 -1.77 9.01 -3.00
CA LEU A 240 -2.76 8.61 -2.00
C LEU A 240 -3.59 9.81 -1.51
N GLU A 241 -2.95 10.95 -1.25
CA GLU A 241 -3.63 12.19 -0.85
C GLU A 241 -4.65 12.64 -1.92
N LYS A 242 -4.29 12.54 -3.20
CA LYS A 242 -5.19 12.88 -4.32
C LYS A 242 -6.46 12.03 -4.38
N ILE A 243 -6.42 10.79 -3.88
CA ILE A 243 -7.58 9.88 -3.91
C ILE A 243 -8.33 9.80 -2.57
N GLY A 244 -7.93 10.59 -1.57
CA GLY A 244 -8.69 10.79 -0.33
C GLY A 244 -8.03 10.29 0.95
N PHE A 245 -6.85 9.67 0.88
CA PHE A 245 -6.09 9.30 2.07
C PHE A 245 -5.59 10.54 2.82
N LYS A 246 -5.55 10.45 4.15
CA LYS A 246 -5.08 11.53 5.02
C LYS A 246 -4.15 10.99 6.07
N TYR A 247 -3.15 11.78 6.43
CA TYR A 247 -2.34 11.54 7.61
C TYR A 247 -3.22 11.61 8.86
N ILE A 248 -3.12 10.61 9.71
CA ILE A 248 -3.98 10.47 10.91
C ILE A 248 -3.24 10.78 12.23
N ASN A 249 -2.09 11.46 12.15
CA ASN A 249 -1.23 11.75 13.30
C ASN A 249 -0.77 10.47 14.01
N GLU A 250 -0.45 9.44 13.25
CA GLU A 250 0.15 8.20 13.72
C GLU A 250 1.36 7.88 12.86
N VAL A 251 2.39 7.34 13.50
CA VAL A 251 3.60 6.90 12.82
C VAL A 251 3.99 5.50 13.30
N ASP A 252 4.73 4.78 12.48
CA ASP A 252 5.31 3.50 12.86
C ASP A 252 6.27 3.70 14.07
N PRO A 253 6.21 2.83 15.10
CA PRO A 253 7.02 2.98 16.30
C PRO A 253 8.52 2.68 16.10
N PHE A 254 8.89 1.98 15.04
CA PHE A 254 10.28 1.68 14.71
C PHE A 254 10.89 2.81 13.90
N ASP A 255 10.26 3.18 12.77
CA ASP A 255 10.89 4.00 11.75
C ASP A 255 10.36 5.44 11.66
N GLY A 256 9.17 5.70 12.22
CA GLY A 256 8.53 7.03 12.22
C GLY A 256 7.79 7.38 10.94
N GLY A 257 7.61 6.41 10.04
CA GLY A 257 6.87 6.52 8.79
C GLY A 257 5.40 6.86 9.04
N PRO A 258 4.81 7.83 8.32
CA PRO A 258 3.46 8.28 8.59
C PRO A 258 2.39 7.29 8.12
N HIS A 259 1.38 7.13 8.96
CA HIS A 259 0.18 6.35 8.67
C HIS A 259 -0.86 7.20 7.94
N TYR A 260 -1.36 6.69 6.82
CA TYR A 260 -2.41 7.30 6.03
C TYR A 260 -3.64 6.39 6.01
N ARG A 261 -4.83 6.96 6.26
CA ARG A 261 -6.09 6.20 6.21
C ARG A 261 -7.17 6.88 5.35
N CYS A 262 -8.10 6.09 4.83
CA CYS A 262 -9.29 6.53 4.12
C CYS A 262 -10.44 5.54 4.34
N ASP A 263 -11.69 6.03 4.48
CA ASP A 263 -12.86 5.15 4.39
C ASP A 263 -12.95 4.57 2.98
N LEU A 264 -13.05 3.25 2.87
CA LEU A 264 -13.07 2.47 1.63
C LEU A 264 -14.03 3.08 0.59
N LYS A 265 -15.21 3.52 1.03
CA LYS A 265 -16.24 4.06 0.13
C LYS A 265 -15.93 5.49 -0.37
N GLU A 266 -15.05 6.21 0.32
CA GLU A 266 -14.65 7.58 -0.02
C GLU A 266 -13.37 7.63 -0.87
N ILE A 267 -12.67 6.50 -1.02
CA ILE A 267 -11.51 6.38 -1.92
C ILE A 267 -11.99 6.66 -3.34
N ARG A 268 -11.46 7.72 -3.97
CA ARG A 268 -12.01 8.28 -5.21
C ARG A 268 -12.14 7.25 -6.35
N PRO A 269 -11.14 6.41 -6.68
CA PRO A 269 -11.30 5.35 -7.68
C PRO A 269 -12.41 4.34 -7.36
N ILE A 270 -12.62 4.02 -6.07
CA ILE A 270 -13.69 3.11 -5.64
C ILE A 270 -15.06 3.78 -5.77
N LYS A 271 -15.16 5.02 -5.27
CA LYS A 271 -16.38 5.84 -5.31
C LYS A 271 -16.87 6.10 -6.73
N ASN A 272 -15.93 6.36 -7.64
CA ASN A 272 -16.21 6.69 -9.04
C ASN A 272 -16.13 5.48 -9.97
N ARG A 273 -16.17 4.26 -9.42
CA ARG A 273 -16.14 3.04 -10.21
C ARG A 273 -17.27 3.03 -11.24
N LEU A 274 -16.92 2.70 -12.48
CA LEU A 274 -17.84 2.48 -13.58
C LEU A 274 -18.22 1.00 -13.69
N LEU A 275 -19.45 0.75 -14.14
CA LEU A 275 -19.92 -0.57 -14.58
C LEU A 275 -20.60 -0.39 -15.94
N LYS A 276 -19.84 -0.53 -17.02
CA LYS A 276 -20.29 -0.14 -18.37
C LYS A 276 -19.97 -1.19 -19.41
N GLU A 277 -20.73 -1.18 -20.50
CA GLU A 277 -20.39 -1.98 -21.68
C GLU A 277 -19.17 -1.39 -22.38
N ILE A 278 -18.31 -2.23 -22.92
CA ILE A 278 -17.20 -1.79 -23.78
C ILE A 278 -17.70 -1.69 -25.21
N LYS A 279 -17.48 -0.52 -25.84
CA LYS A 279 -17.74 -0.29 -27.27
C LYS A 279 -16.47 0.21 -27.95
N PHE A 280 -16.35 -0.07 -29.24
CA PHE A 280 -15.20 0.39 -30.02
C PHE A 280 -15.65 1.43 -31.04
N SER A 281 -14.91 2.54 -31.13
CA SER A 281 -15.15 3.58 -32.12
C SER A 281 -13.83 4.18 -32.59
N GLU A 282 -13.76 4.51 -33.88
CA GLU A 282 -12.73 5.40 -34.40
C GLU A 282 -13.07 6.86 -34.05
N GLY A 283 -12.07 7.76 -34.10
CA GLY A 283 -12.29 9.18 -33.90
C GLY A 283 -12.76 9.57 -32.49
N LEU A 284 -12.37 8.80 -31.46
CA LEU A 284 -12.51 9.26 -30.08
C LEU A 284 -11.70 10.54 -29.93
N GLY A 285 -12.32 11.61 -29.43
CA GLY A 285 -11.65 12.88 -29.16
C GLY A 285 -10.66 12.75 -28.00
N GLU A 286 -10.80 13.57 -26.98
CA GLU A 286 -9.95 13.43 -25.78
C GLU A 286 -10.32 12.17 -25.00
N THR A 287 -9.38 11.23 -24.89
CA THR A 287 -9.53 10.00 -24.11
C THR A 287 -8.85 10.12 -22.75
N ARG A 288 -9.33 9.31 -21.79
CA ARG A 288 -8.78 9.23 -20.44
C ARG A 288 -8.30 7.81 -20.14
N PRO A 289 -7.30 7.65 -19.26
CA PRO A 289 -6.81 6.34 -18.86
C PRO A 289 -7.77 5.66 -17.87
N TYR A 290 -8.14 4.41 -18.14
CA TYR A 290 -8.93 3.56 -17.24
C TYR A 290 -8.24 2.23 -17.02
N LEU A 291 -8.27 1.71 -15.79
CA LEU A 291 -8.07 0.29 -15.55
C LEU A 291 -9.42 -0.41 -15.71
N ILE A 292 -9.48 -1.40 -16.59
CA ILE A 292 -10.66 -2.24 -16.79
C ILE A 292 -10.38 -3.66 -16.30
N GLU A 293 -11.39 -4.28 -15.71
CA GLU A 293 -11.41 -5.71 -15.41
C GLU A 293 -11.37 -6.52 -16.71
N LEU A 294 -10.55 -7.57 -16.73
CA LEU A 294 -10.52 -8.59 -17.77
C LEU A 294 -10.95 -9.93 -17.18
N LYS A 295 -11.75 -10.70 -17.93
CA LYS A 295 -11.97 -12.11 -17.60
C LYS A 295 -10.83 -12.93 -18.20
N SER A 296 -10.34 -13.89 -17.45
CA SER A 296 -9.29 -14.80 -17.87
C SER A 296 -9.66 -16.22 -17.46
N GLU A 297 -9.24 -17.21 -18.26
CA GLU A 297 -9.29 -18.62 -17.88
C GLU A 297 -8.10 -19.02 -17.00
N ASP A 298 -7.00 -18.26 -17.08
CA ASP A 298 -5.73 -18.54 -16.41
C ASP A 298 -5.63 -17.88 -15.02
N TYR A 299 -6.38 -16.79 -14.80
CA TYR A 299 -6.26 -15.96 -13.60
C TYR A 299 -7.63 -15.66 -12.98
N ASP A 300 -7.72 -15.76 -11.65
CA ASP A 300 -8.91 -15.40 -10.88
C ASP A 300 -9.23 -13.89 -10.96
N PHE A 301 -8.21 -13.07 -11.22
CA PHE A 301 -8.37 -11.64 -11.47
C PHE A 301 -7.32 -11.14 -12.46
N SER A 302 -7.77 -10.36 -13.44
CA SER A 302 -6.89 -9.58 -14.29
C SER A 302 -7.50 -8.24 -14.70
N ALA A 303 -6.64 -7.32 -15.10
CA ALA A 303 -6.99 -5.98 -15.52
C ALA A 303 -5.96 -5.40 -16.50
N GLN A 304 -6.37 -4.39 -17.24
CA GLN A 304 -5.49 -3.72 -18.21
C GLN A 304 -5.78 -2.23 -18.25
N LEU A 305 -4.73 -1.44 -18.51
CA LEU A 305 -4.87 -0.03 -18.83
C LEU A 305 -5.37 0.15 -20.26
N VAL A 306 -6.45 0.90 -20.41
CA VAL A 306 -7.00 1.32 -21.70
C VAL A 306 -7.20 2.82 -21.73
N TYR A 307 -7.26 3.38 -22.93
CA TYR A 307 -7.62 4.78 -23.14
C TYR A 307 -9.01 4.84 -23.76
N GLY A 308 -9.92 5.56 -23.10
CA GLY A 308 -11.31 5.58 -23.51
C GLY A 308 -12.05 6.87 -23.20
N LEU A 309 -13.23 6.99 -23.79
CA LEU A 309 -14.19 8.04 -23.52
C LEU A 309 -15.38 7.44 -22.77
N ASP A 310 -15.59 7.89 -21.54
CA ASP A 310 -16.79 7.54 -20.77
C ASP A 310 -17.97 8.37 -21.27
N LYS A 311 -18.95 7.74 -21.91
CA LYS A 311 -20.12 8.43 -22.48
C LYS A 311 -21.35 7.54 -22.50
N ASP A 312 -22.49 8.11 -22.12
CA ASP A 312 -23.77 7.39 -22.03
C ASP A 312 -23.62 6.14 -21.13
N ASP A 313 -24.07 4.96 -21.58
CA ASP A 313 -23.96 3.69 -20.84
C ASP A 313 -22.75 2.82 -21.25
N ALA A 314 -21.79 3.38 -22.00
CA ALA A 314 -20.63 2.65 -22.50
C ALA A 314 -19.31 3.37 -22.23
N LEU A 315 -18.24 2.58 -22.10
CA LEU A 315 -16.87 3.07 -22.19
C LEU A 315 -16.39 2.79 -23.62
N TYR A 316 -16.18 3.86 -24.39
CA TYR A 316 -15.73 3.76 -25.77
C TYR A 316 -14.21 3.69 -25.82
N LEU A 317 -13.66 2.64 -26.44
CA LEU A 317 -12.24 2.40 -26.59
C LEU A 317 -11.81 2.48 -28.06
N THR A 318 -10.52 2.75 -28.28
CA THR A 318 -9.89 2.68 -29.60
C THR A 318 -9.92 1.23 -30.13
N PRO A 319 -10.05 1.01 -31.46
CA PRO A 319 -10.12 -0.34 -32.02
C PRO A 319 -8.88 -1.22 -31.79
N GLU A 320 -7.74 -0.63 -31.41
CA GLU A 320 -6.50 -1.37 -31.10
C GLU A 320 -6.69 -2.40 -29.97
N PHE A 321 -7.60 -2.15 -29.02
CA PHE A 321 -7.92 -3.07 -27.93
C PHE A 321 -8.98 -4.11 -28.32
N LYS A 322 -9.57 -4.03 -29.53
CA LYS A 322 -10.75 -4.83 -29.90
C LYS A 322 -10.48 -6.33 -29.87
N ASN A 323 -9.37 -6.77 -30.46
CA ASN A 323 -9.07 -8.20 -30.55
C ASN A 323 -8.79 -8.81 -29.16
N GLU A 324 -8.15 -8.04 -28.28
CA GLU A 324 -7.78 -8.48 -26.94
C GLU A 324 -8.99 -8.52 -25.98
N LEU A 325 -9.85 -7.50 -26.04
CA LEU A 325 -10.98 -7.36 -25.12
C LEU A 325 -12.23 -8.10 -25.56
N THR A 326 -12.51 -8.21 -26.87
CA THR A 326 -13.74 -8.88 -27.35
C THR A 326 -13.80 -10.35 -26.95
N LEU A 327 -12.65 -11.01 -26.74
CA LEU A 327 -12.56 -12.38 -26.23
C LEU A 327 -12.86 -12.47 -24.72
N ASN A 328 -12.53 -11.43 -23.96
CA ASN A 328 -12.43 -11.46 -22.50
C ASN A 328 -13.49 -10.61 -21.77
N THR A 329 -14.27 -9.78 -22.47
CA THR A 329 -15.23 -8.85 -21.84
C THR A 329 -16.64 -8.95 -22.43
N LYS A 330 -17.31 -10.09 -22.23
CA LYS A 330 -18.78 -10.18 -22.46
C LYS A 330 -19.55 -9.53 -21.32
N GLY A 331 -20.36 -8.52 -21.65
CA GLY A 331 -21.25 -7.79 -20.73
C GLY A 331 -20.65 -6.47 -20.23
N LYS A 332 -21.20 -5.96 -19.12
CA LYS A 332 -20.63 -4.79 -18.43
C LYS A 332 -19.36 -5.20 -17.67
N VAL A 333 -18.35 -4.34 -17.69
CA VAL A 333 -17.10 -4.52 -16.97
C VAL A 333 -16.90 -3.43 -15.92
N HIS A 334 -16.16 -3.76 -14.87
CA HIS A 334 -15.72 -2.79 -13.89
C HIS A 334 -14.57 -1.96 -14.44
N ALA A 335 -14.64 -0.64 -14.27
CA ALA A 335 -13.56 0.27 -14.65
C ALA A 335 -13.34 1.35 -13.60
N ILE A 336 -12.09 1.80 -13.45
CA ILE A 336 -11.74 2.99 -12.65
C ILE A 336 -10.82 3.90 -13.46
N GLU A 337 -11.01 5.21 -13.37
CA GLU A 337 -10.09 6.18 -13.97
C GLU A 337 -8.76 6.17 -13.21
N LEU A 338 -7.64 6.23 -13.95
CA LEU A 338 -6.30 6.20 -13.38
C LEU A 338 -5.89 7.56 -12.80
#